data_AF-A0A8B8C1H9-F1
#
_entry.id   AF-A0A8B8C1H9-F1
#
_cell.length_a   1.000
_cell.length_b   1.000
_cell.length_c   1.000
_cell.angle_alpha   90.00
_cell.angle_beta   90.00
_cell.angle_gamma   90.00
#
_symmetry.space_group_name_H-M   'P 1'
#
loop_
_entity.id
_entity.type
_entity.pdbx_description
1 polymer ?
#
loop_
_entity_poly.entity_id
_entity_poly.type
_entity_poly.pdbx_seq_one_letter_code
_entity_poly.pdbx_strand_id
1 'polypeptide(L)'
;MDVQADRRSEGADTPRARARSVMTTRLYIGRPESATSNRVTSARKKKEDVPVLSHPSLMTFASFVSKPIVKQIVLKLGVSKSTINAIESHVIDEVCKLPEPIVMQNFKLLMSWRGRKSTNKMVEQFLGVLRGIGRWDLAAIVNRAYREHKRMHMSDFI
;
A
#
# COMPACT_ATOMS: atom_id res chain seq x y z
N MET A 1 -4.20 78.53 -23.48
CA MET A 1 -2.92 79.11 -23.93
C MET A 1 -1.90 78.01 -23.81
N ASP A 2 -1.64 77.30 -24.91
CA ASP A 2 -0.50 77.55 -25.84
C ASP A 2 0.83 77.08 -25.19
N VAL A 3 1.78 76.39 -25.82
CA VAL A 3 2.01 75.85 -27.17
C VAL A 3 3.26 74.96 -27.01
N GLN A 4 3.22 73.75 -27.57
CA GLN A 4 4.21 73.20 -28.53
C GLN A 4 5.73 73.28 -28.22
N ALA A 5 6.41 72.14 -28.30
CA ALA A 5 7.49 71.93 -29.27
C ALA A 5 8.03 70.49 -29.29
N ASP A 6 8.00 69.95 -30.50
CA ASP A 6 8.72 68.82 -31.07
C ASP A 6 10.22 68.79 -30.72
N ARG A 7 10.83 67.60 -30.53
CA ARG A 7 12.11 67.20 -31.14
C ARG A 7 12.59 65.80 -30.75
N ARG A 8 12.91 65.04 -31.81
CA ARG A 8 13.70 63.81 -31.93
C ARG A 8 14.97 63.78 -31.06
N SER A 9 15.41 62.58 -30.65
CA SER A 9 16.54 61.89 -31.31
C SER A 9 16.96 60.57 -30.64
N GLU A 10 17.12 59.55 -31.49
CA GLU A 10 18.21 58.57 -31.50
C GLU A 10 18.30 57.56 -30.35
N GLY A 11 17.57 56.45 -30.52
CA GLY A 11 17.92 55.17 -29.92
C GLY A 11 19.22 54.63 -30.52
N ALA A 12 20.28 54.60 -29.72
CA ALA A 12 21.53 53.93 -30.04
C ALA A 12 21.39 52.44 -29.73
N ASP A 13 21.17 51.63 -30.77
CA ASP A 13 21.17 50.17 -30.68
C ASP A 13 22.05 49.62 -31.80
N THR A 14 23.24 49.16 -31.45
CA THR A 14 24.10 48.30 -32.29
C THR A 14 25.08 47.53 -31.38
N PRO A 15 25.73 46.45 -31.85
CA PRO A 15 25.20 45.35 -32.68
C PRO A 15 25.81 43.98 -32.27
N ARG A 16 25.10 42.87 -32.52
CA ARG A 16 25.71 41.63 -33.07
C ARG A 16 24.63 40.59 -33.31
N ALA A 17 24.27 40.42 -34.59
CA ALA A 17 24.72 39.30 -35.41
C ALA A 17 23.89 38.03 -35.15
N ARG A 18 22.82 37.84 -35.93
CA ARG A 18 22.83 37.14 -37.24
C ARG A 18 22.57 35.65 -37.04
N ALA A 19 21.32 35.24 -37.24
CA ALA A 19 20.99 33.88 -37.63
C ALA A 19 19.98 33.95 -38.78
N ARG A 20 20.51 33.89 -40.01
CA ARG A 20 19.72 33.63 -41.22
C ARG A 20 20.15 32.28 -41.78
N SER A 21 19.18 31.36 -41.85
CA SER A 21 19.05 30.21 -42.77
C SER A 21 20.22 29.21 -42.73
N VAL A 22 20.05 27.89 -42.89
CA VAL A 22 19.54 27.22 -44.10
C VAL A 22 19.07 25.81 -43.72
N MET A 23 17.92 25.40 -44.26
CA MET A 23 17.54 23.99 -44.40
C MET A 23 18.70 23.19 -45.02
N THR A 24 19.10 22.09 -44.40
CA THR A 24 19.88 21.04 -45.06
C THR A 24 19.35 19.68 -44.64
N THR A 25 18.51 19.11 -45.50
CA THR A 25 18.15 17.70 -45.50
C THR A 25 19.37 16.91 -45.97
N ARG A 26 20.03 16.14 -45.11
CA ARG A 26 20.84 14.98 -45.54
C ARG A 26 20.94 13.88 -44.47
N LEU A 27 20.50 12.70 -44.92
CA LEU A 27 21.12 11.38 -44.75
C LEU A 27 21.02 10.68 -43.39
N TYR A 28 20.06 9.76 -43.35
CA TYR A 28 20.01 8.56 -42.52
C TYR A 28 21.26 7.70 -42.79
N ILE A 29 22.29 7.72 -41.92
CA ILE A 29 23.22 6.59 -41.71
C ILE A 29 23.78 6.65 -40.27
N GLY A 30 23.40 5.66 -39.46
CA GLY A 30 24.25 5.02 -38.45
C GLY A 30 24.57 5.75 -37.13
N ARG A 31 24.05 5.17 -36.03
CA ARG A 31 24.73 4.85 -34.74
C ARG A 31 23.83 5.20 -33.53
N PRO A 32 23.37 4.23 -32.72
CA PRO A 32 22.75 4.56 -31.44
C PRO A 32 23.87 4.80 -30.43
N GLU A 33 24.35 6.04 -30.33
CA GLU A 33 25.14 6.46 -29.19
C GLU A 33 24.20 6.81 -28.04
N SER A 34 24.23 5.95 -27.02
CA SER A 34 23.98 6.25 -25.61
C SER A 34 23.02 7.40 -25.32
N ALA A 35 21.73 7.14 -25.50
CA ALA A 35 20.74 7.78 -24.65
C ALA A 35 20.85 7.14 -23.26
N THR A 36 21.83 7.59 -22.44
CA THR A 36 21.69 7.51 -20.99
C THR A 36 20.55 8.46 -20.62
N SER A 37 19.33 7.95 -20.82
CA SER A 37 18.13 8.50 -20.23
C SER A 37 18.38 8.45 -18.73
N ASN A 38 18.65 9.62 -18.15
CA ASN A 38 18.52 9.85 -16.71
C ASN A 38 17.02 9.76 -16.36
N ARG A 39 16.44 8.58 -16.55
CA ARG A 39 15.16 8.22 -15.97
C ARG A 39 15.47 7.97 -14.51
N VAL A 40 15.46 9.05 -13.73
CA VAL A 40 15.23 8.97 -12.29
C VAL A 40 13.84 8.39 -12.12
N THR A 41 13.72 7.07 -12.25
CA THR A 41 12.63 6.36 -11.62
C THR A 41 12.91 6.52 -10.15
N SER A 42 12.29 7.53 -9.53
CA SER A 42 12.05 7.49 -8.10
C SER A 42 11.22 6.22 -7.90
N ALA A 43 11.90 5.11 -7.65
CA ALA A 43 11.31 3.87 -7.21
C ALA A 43 10.68 4.24 -5.88
N ARG A 44 9.41 4.66 -5.93
CA ARG A 44 8.58 4.92 -4.79
C ARG A 44 8.50 3.56 -4.11
N LYS A 45 9.42 3.31 -3.17
CA LYS A 45 9.52 2.09 -2.39
C LYS A 45 8.11 1.86 -1.86
N LYS A 46 7.35 0.98 -2.51
CA LYS A 46 6.00 0.62 -2.05
C LYS A 46 6.28 0.17 -0.63
N LYS A 47 5.67 0.82 0.37
CA LYS A 47 5.72 0.34 1.75
C LYS A 47 5.18 -1.08 1.68
N GLU A 48 6.10 -2.05 1.67
CA GLU A 48 5.76 -3.45 1.51
C GLU A 48 4.89 -3.83 2.69
N ASP A 49 3.74 -4.38 2.36
CA ASP A 49 2.82 -4.92 3.33
C ASP A 49 3.47 -6.16 3.95
N VAL A 50 3.37 -6.33 5.27
CA VAL A 50 3.99 -7.48 5.92
C VAL A 50 3.27 -8.76 5.48
N PRO A 51 3.96 -9.74 4.86
CA PRO A 51 3.31 -10.91 4.25
C PRO A 51 2.45 -11.72 5.21
N VAL A 52 2.87 -11.86 6.47
CA VAL A 52 2.13 -12.60 7.51
C VAL A 52 0.77 -11.95 7.86
N LEU A 53 0.60 -10.65 7.63
CA LEU A 53 -0.65 -9.91 7.85
C LEU A 53 -1.34 -9.52 6.54
N SER A 54 -0.95 -10.15 5.43
CA SER A 54 -1.61 -9.96 4.14
C SER A 54 -3.01 -10.56 4.14
N HIS A 55 -3.84 -10.11 3.18
CA HIS A 55 -5.22 -10.61 3.01
C HIS A 55 -5.27 -12.16 2.94
N PRO A 56 -4.46 -12.85 2.10
CA PRO A 56 -4.47 -14.31 2.07
C PRO A 56 -4.09 -14.94 3.42
N SER A 57 -3.07 -14.42 4.10
CA SER A 57 -2.63 -14.95 5.39
C SER A 57 -3.73 -14.83 6.46
N LEU A 58 -4.42 -13.68 6.52
CA LEU A 58 -5.52 -13.48 7.46
C LEU A 58 -6.74 -14.33 7.12
N MET A 59 -6.99 -14.62 5.84
CA MET A 59 -8.04 -15.55 5.43
C MET A 59 -7.71 -16.98 5.88
N THR A 60 -6.46 -17.42 5.69
CA THR A 60 -5.98 -18.71 6.21
C THR A 60 -6.16 -18.79 7.71
N PHE A 61 -5.67 -17.78 8.45
CA PHE A 61 -5.81 -17.74 9.90
C PHE A 61 -7.27 -17.76 10.36
N ALA A 62 -8.15 -17.01 9.68
CA ALA A 62 -9.58 -16.97 9.97
C ALA A 62 -10.29 -18.33 9.75
N SER A 63 -9.75 -19.16 8.87
CA SER A 63 -10.29 -20.48 8.53
C SER A 63 -9.98 -21.53 9.60
N PHE A 64 -8.81 -21.44 10.27
CA PHE A 64 -8.42 -22.39 11.33
C PHE A 64 -8.87 -21.98 12.72
N VAL A 65 -9.02 -20.70 12.98
CA VAL A 65 -9.26 -20.20 14.33
C VAL A 65 -10.76 -20.02 14.57
N SER A 66 -11.25 -20.59 15.67
CA SER A 66 -12.66 -20.50 16.04
C SER A 66 -13.09 -19.07 16.35
N LYS A 67 -14.36 -18.75 16.06
CA LYS A 67 -14.94 -17.40 16.26
C LYS A 67 -14.72 -16.83 17.67
N PRO A 68 -14.91 -17.59 18.78
CA PRO A 68 -14.68 -17.05 20.12
C PRO A 68 -13.24 -16.54 20.32
N ILE A 69 -12.26 -17.26 19.75
CA ILE A 69 -10.85 -16.91 19.86
C ILE A 69 -10.56 -15.67 19.01
N VAL A 70 -11.04 -15.61 17.77
CA VAL A 70 -10.87 -14.41 16.92
C VAL A 70 -11.47 -13.18 17.60
N LYS A 71 -12.66 -13.30 18.19
CA LYS A 71 -13.29 -12.21 18.95
C LYS A 71 -12.42 -11.75 20.12
N GLN A 72 -11.86 -12.68 20.88
CA GLN A 72 -10.95 -12.36 21.98
C GLN A 72 -9.68 -11.66 21.49
N ILE A 73 -9.11 -12.10 20.37
CA ILE A 73 -7.94 -11.50 19.74
C ILE A 73 -8.23 -10.05 19.35
N VAL A 74 -9.28 -9.81 18.55
CA VAL A 74 -9.57 -8.45 18.05
C VAL A 74 -9.96 -7.48 19.16
N LEU A 75 -10.63 -7.96 20.22
CA LEU A 75 -10.88 -7.16 21.43
C LEU A 75 -9.58 -6.71 22.11
N LYS A 76 -8.63 -7.63 22.30
CA LYS A 76 -7.31 -7.32 22.90
C LYS A 76 -6.45 -6.44 22.00
N LEU A 77 -6.66 -6.49 20.69
CA LEU A 77 -6.01 -5.62 19.71
C LEU A 77 -6.65 -4.23 19.60
N GLY A 78 -7.75 -3.97 20.34
CA GLY A 78 -8.38 -2.66 20.43
C GLY A 78 -9.55 -2.43 19.48
N VAL A 79 -10.08 -3.45 18.82
CA VAL A 79 -11.32 -3.32 18.03
C VAL A 79 -12.50 -3.09 18.97
N SER A 80 -13.28 -2.03 18.71
CA SER A 80 -14.42 -1.68 19.55
C SER A 80 -15.52 -2.75 19.51
N LYS A 81 -16.21 -2.94 20.65
CA LYS A 81 -17.37 -3.85 20.73
C LYS A 81 -18.45 -3.49 19.72
N SER A 82 -18.67 -2.20 19.44
CA SER A 82 -19.62 -1.74 18.43
C SER A 82 -19.26 -2.22 17.03
N THR A 83 -17.98 -2.17 16.64
CA THR A 83 -17.50 -2.66 15.34
C THR A 83 -17.67 -4.17 15.24
N ILE A 84 -17.34 -4.90 16.32
CA ILE A 84 -17.51 -6.36 16.36
C ILE A 84 -18.99 -6.73 16.18
N ASN A 85 -19.88 -6.08 16.94
CA ASN A 85 -21.32 -6.34 16.86
C ASN A 85 -21.87 -6.00 15.47
N ALA A 86 -21.44 -4.89 14.85
CA ALA A 86 -21.85 -4.51 13.50
C ALA A 86 -21.42 -5.54 12.45
N ILE A 87 -20.20 -6.09 12.55
CA ILE A 87 -19.72 -7.15 11.65
C ILE A 87 -20.48 -8.46 11.90
N GLU A 88 -20.75 -8.81 13.15
CA GLU A 88 -21.53 -9.99 13.51
C GLU A 88 -22.99 -9.90 13.02
N SER A 89 -23.61 -8.71 13.08
CA SER A 89 -24.99 -8.49 12.63
C SER A 89 -25.11 -8.38 11.11
N HIS A 90 -24.19 -7.67 10.43
CA HIS A 90 -24.25 -7.48 8.97
C HIS A 90 -24.09 -8.76 8.17
N VAL A 91 -23.44 -9.77 8.75
CA VAL A 91 -23.32 -11.04 8.06
C VAL A 91 -24.68 -11.74 8.01
N ILE A 92 -25.63 -11.50 8.92
CA ILE A 92 -27.00 -12.07 8.86
C ILE A 92 -27.74 -11.61 7.58
N ASP A 93 -27.49 -10.40 7.06
CA ASP A 93 -28.14 -9.88 5.85
C ASP A 93 -27.48 -10.36 4.54
N GLU A 94 -26.17 -10.66 4.54
CA GLU A 94 -25.43 -11.20 3.38
C GLU A 94 -25.29 -12.75 3.40
N VAL A 95 -25.68 -13.41 4.51
CA VAL A 95 -25.40 -14.84 4.83
C VAL A 95 -26.02 -15.83 3.88
N CYS A 96 -27.12 -15.51 3.21
CA CYS A 96 -27.82 -16.50 2.38
C CYS A 96 -27.05 -16.92 1.10
N LYS A 97 -25.85 -16.36 0.84
CA LYS A 97 -25.13 -16.56 -0.44
C LYS A 97 -23.67 -17.01 -0.35
N LEU A 98 -23.10 -17.21 0.85
CA LEU A 98 -21.67 -17.55 0.98
C LEU A 98 -21.43 -18.94 1.62
N PRO A 99 -20.39 -19.68 1.16
CA PRO A 99 -20.15 -21.07 1.55
C PRO A 99 -19.72 -21.24 3.02
N GLU A 100 -19.11 -20.24 3.66
CA GLU A 100 -18.74 -20.30 5.09
C GLU A 100 -18.90 -18.93 5.78
N PRO A 101 -20.07 -18.63 6.36
CA PRO A 101 -20.33 -17.32 6.95
C PRO A 101 -19.45 -17.01 8.16
N ILE A 102 -18.99 -18.03 8.89
CA ILE A 102 -18.16 -17.88 10.09
C ILE A 102 -16.73 -17.46 9.72
N VAL A 103 -16.13 -18.09 8.70
CA VAL A 103 -14.77 -17.75 8.25
C VAL A 103 -14.75 -16.32 7.71
N MET A 104 -15.76 -15.92 6.94
CA MET A 104 -15.88 -14.55 6.46
C MET A 104 -16.06 -13.54 7.60
N GLN A 105 -16.83 -13.86 8.64
CA GLN A 105 -16.93 -13.03 9.85
C GLN A 105 -15.57 -12.86 10.52
N ASN A 106 -14.88 -13.98 10.79
CA ASN A 106 -13.56 -13.99 11.41
C ASN A 106 -12.56 -13.15 10.62
N PHE A 107 -12.58 -13.30 9.30
CA PHE A 107 -11.74 -12.54 8.39
C PHE A 107 -12.07 -11.04 8.44
N LYS A 108 -13.35 -10.65 8.34
CA LYS A 108 -13.80 -9.25 8.44
C LYS A 108 -13.36 -8.63 9.78
N LEU A 109 -13.45 -9.37 10.88
CA LEU A 109 -12.98 -8.93 12.20
C LEU A 109 -11.47 -8.65 12.21
N LEU A 110 -10.65 -9.58 11.73
CA LEU A 110 -9.19 -9.41 11.68
C LEU A 110 -8.78 -8.26 10.75
N MET A 111 -9.48 -8.10 9.62
CA MET A 111 -9.28 -6.99 8.69
C MET A 111 -9.65 -5.64 9.30
N SER A 112 -10.68 -5.58 10.15
CA SER A 112 -11.08 -4.33 10.82
C SER A 112 -9.95 -3.79 11.71
N TRP A 113 -9.20 -4.67 12.37
CA TRP A 113 -7.99 -4.31 13.10
C TRP A 113 -6.81 -3.99 12.16
N ARG A 114 -6.54 -4.86 11.18
CA ARG A 114 -5.36 -4.73 10.32
C ARG A 114 -5.39 -3.47 9.45
N GLY A 115 -6.57 -2.95 9.12
CA GLY A 115 -6.74 -1.71 8.36
C GLY A 115 -6.20 -1.82 6.93
N ARG A 116 -5.67 -0.71 6.38
CA ARG A 116 -5.22 -0.63 4.96
C ARG A 116 -3.79 -1.08 4.71
N LYS A 117 -2.89 -0.96 5.70
CA LYS A 117 -1.48 -1.34 5.58
C LYS A 117 -1.04 -2.01 6.88
N SER A 118 -0.38 -3.15 6.79
CA SER A 118 0.23 -3.79 7.95
C SER A 118 1.66 -3.29 8.17
N THR A 119 2.14 -3.42 9.41
CA THR A 119 3.49 -3.02 9.81
C THR A 119 4.08 -4.07 10.74
N ASN A 120 5.41 -4.10 10.88
CA ASN A 120 6.10 -5.04 11.78
C ASN A 120 5.62 -4.90 13.23
N LYS A 121 5.38 -3.68 13.70
CA LYS A 121 4.82 -3.41 15.04
C LYS A 121 3.45 -4.07 15.24
N MET A 122 2.62 -4.14 14.19
CA MET A 122 1.33 -4.84 14.27
C MET A 122 1.51 -6.36 14.41
N VAL A 123 2.55 -6.93 13.79
CA VAL A 123 2.87 -8.36 13.98
C VAL A 123 3.29 -8.62 15.42
N GLU A 124 4.13 -7.75 16.00
CA GLU A 124 4.55 -7.85 17.40
C GLU A 124 3.36 -7.75 18.35
N GLN A 125 2.44 -6.81 18.10
CA GLN A 125 1.19 -6.70 18.85
C GLN A 125 0.34 -7.97 18.73
N PHE A 126 0.20 -8.52 17.51
CA PHE A 126 -0.55 -9.73 17.25
C PHE A 126 0.04 -10.94 17.99
N LEU A 127 1.36 -11.12 17.91
CA LEU A 127 2.09 -12.15 18.65
C LEU A 127 1.94 -11.98 20.16
N GLY A 128 2.02 -10.75 20.67
CA GLY A 128 1.80 -10.43 22.07
C GLY A 128 0.41 -10.83 22.55
N VAL A 129 -0.62 -10.53 21.75
CA VAL A 129 -2.01 -10.93 22.06
C VAL A 129 -2.17 -12.45 22.04
N LEU A 130 -1.65 -13.15 21.02
CA LEU A 130 -1.74 -14.61 20.92
C LEU A 130 -1.10 -15.32 22.14
N ARG A 131 0.08 -14.85 22.56
CA ARG A 131 0.73 -15.35 23.78
C ARG A 131 -0.08 -15.00 25.03
N GLY A 132 -0.61 -13.77 25.10
CA GLY A 132 -1.42 -13.30 26.22
C GLY A 132 -2.79 -13.97 26.38
N ILE A 133 -3.29 -14.68 25.37
CA ILE A 133 -4.48 -15.55 25.45
C ILE A 133 -4.14 -17.03 25.62
N GLY A 134 -2.86 -17.38 25.77
CA GLY A 134 -2.40 -18.76 25.92
C GLY A 134 -2.37 -19.57 24.61
N ARG A 135 -2.57 -18.94 23.45
CA ARG A 135 -2.48 -19.60 22.13
C ARG A 135 -1.04 -19.56 21.60
N TRP A 136 -0.16 -20.25 22.31
CA TRP A 136 1.25 -20.37 21.98
C TRP A 136 1.48 -21.12 20.65
N ASP A 137 0.61 -22.07 20.35
CA ASP A 137 0.54 -22.79 19.08
C ASP A 137 0.39 -21.83 17.88
N LEU A 138 -0.62 -20.95 17.94
CA LEU A 138 -0.88 -19.96 16.89
C LEU A 138 0.25 -18.91 16.84
N ALA A 139 0.75 -18.49 18.00
CA ALA A 139 1.87 -17.56 18.07
C ALA A 139 3.14 -18.12 17.42
N ALA A 140 3.40 -19.43 17.56
CA ALA A 140 4.54 -20.09 16.93
C ALA A 140 4.43 -20.09 15.40
N ILE A 141 3.25 -20.42 14.87
CA ILE A 141 2.96 -20.41 13.42
C ILE A 141 3.17 -19.00 12.84
N VAL A 142 2.54 -17.99 13.44
CA VAL A 142 2.65 -16.59 13.01
C VAL A 142 4.10 -16.11 13.10
N ASN A 143 4.80 -16.44 14.19
CA ASN A 143 6.19 -16.03 14.39
C ASN A 143 7.13 -16.68 13.37
N ARG A 144 6.90 -17.96 13.02
CA ARG A 144 7.65 -18.65 11.98
C ARG A 144 7.45 -17.97 10.62
N ALA A 145 6.20 -17.76 10.21
CA ALA A 145 5.89 -17.09 8.94
C ALA A 145 6.46 -15.66 8.89
N TYR A 146 6.44 -14.95 10.02
CA TYR A 146 7.04 -13.62 10.13
C TYR A 146 8.56 -13.63 9.94
N ARG A 147 9.27 -14.54 10.63
CA ARG A 147 10.73 -14.69 10.51
C ARG A 147 11.17 -15.14 9.13
N GLU A 148 10.37 -15.96 8.47
CA GLU A 148 10.60 -16.44 7.10
C GLU A 148 10.15 -15.40 6.03
N HIS A 149 9.65 -14.23 6.44
CA HIS A 149 9.10 -13.19 5.55
C HIS A 149 8.06 -13.72 4.55
N LYS A 150 7.28 -14.73 4.94
CA LYS A 150 6.32 -15.43 4.09
C LYS A 150 4.87 -15.20 4.52
N ARG A 151 3.95 -15.62 3.64
CA ARG A 151 2.52 -15.69 3.95
C ARG A 151 2.23 -16.97 4.74
N MET A 152 1.12 -16.96 5.48
CA MET A 152 0.63 -18.17 6.14
C MET A 152 -0.17 -19.02 5.15
N HIS A 153 0.16 -20.30 5.10
CA HIS A 153 -0.50 -21.30 4.27
C HIS A 153 -1.30 -22.28 5.13
N MET A 154 -2.25 -22.99 4.51
CA MET A 154 -3.10 -23.93 5.25
C MET A 154 -2.28 -25.04 5.92
N SER A 155 -1.21 -25.49 5.26
CA SER A 155 -0.28 -26.49 5.78
C SER A 155 0.50 -26.04 7.02
N ASP A 156 0.55 -24.74 7.33
CA ASP A 156 1.24 -24.27 8.54
C ASP A 156 0.42 -24.55 9.83
N PHE A 157 -0.85 -24.94 9.70
CA PHE A 157 -1.79 -25.16 10.83
C PHE A 157 -2.18 -26.64 11.02
N ILE A 158 -1.55 -27.56 10.27
CA ILE A 158 -1.80 -29.01 10.28
C ILE A 158 -0.62 -29.72 10.92
#